data_AF-A0A844QGR2-F1
#
_entry.id   AF-A0A844QGR2-F1
#
_cell.length_a   1.000
_cell.length_b   1.000
_cell.length_c   1.000
_cell.angle_alpha   90.00
_cell.angle_beta   90.00
_cell.angle_gamma   90.00
#
_symmetry.space_group_name_H-M   'P 1'
#
loop_
_entity.id
_entity.type
_entity.pdbx_description
1 polymer ?
#
loop_
_entity_poly.entity_id
_entity_poly.type
_entity_poly.pdbx_seq_one_letter_code
_entity_poly.pdbx_strand_id
1 'polypeptide(L)'
;MIRLTLRRSDDWDLSLRDDDILASVLLLSLAHFGQATIMPNLVPPIVTSRQAGAYRDRILAALPEDASFVPLMTLYLTEGTDLLDVEVGFRAGPASAVKLYPADATTNSQSGVRGIEKVFPMLEKMAEIGMPFCIHCEVTEPEVDIFDREAVFVDTVFDPFVPIRWSVEGQTSRVSS
;
A
#
# COMPACT_ATOMS: atom_id res chain seq x y z
N MET A 1 15.32 13.31 33.96
CA MET A 1 15.08 12.84 32.58
C MET A 1 14.11 11.67 32.67
N ILE A 2 13.00 11.69 31.93
CA ILE A 2 12.03 10.58 31.91
C ILE A 2 12.47 9.63 30.78
N ARG A 3 12.55 8.32 31.07
CA ARG A 3 12.86 7.27 30.09
C ARG A 3 11.63 6.39 29.91
N LEU A 4 11.14 6.28 28.67
CA LEU A 4 10.10 5.34 28.28
C LEU A 4 10.74 4.19 27.48
N THR A 5 10.35 2.95 27.77
CA THR A 5 10.80 1.76 27.03
C THR A 5 9.60 1.16 26.32
N LEU A 6 9.68 1.03 25.00
CA LEU A 6 8.65 0.44 24.15
C LEU A 6 9.22 -0.81 23.47
N ARG A 7 8.32 -1.71 23.03
CA ARG A 7 8.71 -2.74 22.07
C ARG A 7 9.12 -2.06 20.76
N ARG A 8 9.96 -2.72 19.96
CA ARG A 8 10.29 -2.22 18.62
C ARG A 8 8.98 -2.06 17.84
N SER A 9 8.83 -0.90 17.22
CA SER A 9 7.62 -0.53 16.47
C SER A 9 7.71 -1.02 15.03
N ASP A 10 6.61 -0.82 14.31
CA ASP A 10 6.45 -1.17 12.90
C ASP A 10 5.87 0.03 12.14
N ASP A 11 6.17 0.13 10.84
CA ASP A 11 5.70 1.22 9.97
C ASP A 11 4.68 0.69 8.94
N TRP A 12 3.43 1.13 9.02
CA TRP A 12 2.34 0.56 8.22
C TRP A 12 2.11 1.24 6.86
N ASP A 13 2.83 2.30 6.51
CA ASP A 13 2.80 2.92 5.17
C ASP A 13 4.15 3.56 4.81
N LEU A 14 5.05 2.79 4.19
CA LEU A 14 6.41 3.22 3.86
C LEU A 14 6.71 3.18 2.35
N SER A 15 7.21 4.29 1.82
CA SER A 15 7.76 4.39 0.47
C SER A 15 9.28 4.39 0.48
N LEU A 16 9.90 3.23 0.20
CA LEU A 16 11.37 3.10 0.17
C LEU A 16 12.03 3.59 -1.12
N ARG A 17 11.27 3.74 -2.23
CA ARG A 17 11.82 4.02 -3.58
C ARG A 17 12.80 2.92 -4.03
N ASP A 18 13.72 3.19 -4.95
CA ASP A 18 14.66 2.17 -5.43
C ASP A 18 16.10 2.70 -5.50
N ASP A 19 17.03 1.82 -5.82
CA ASP A 19 18.46 2.13 -6.05
C ASP A 19 19.09 2.93 -4.89
N ASP A 20 19.80 4.03 -5.19
CA ASP A 20 20.53 4.83 -4.21
C ASP A 20 19.62 5.45 -3.13
N ILE A 21 18.36 5.72 -3.49
CA ILE A 21 17.37 6.27 -2.55
C ILE A 21 16.92 5.17 -1.58
N LEU A 22 16.71 3.95 -2.06
CA LEU A 22 16.36 2.80 -1.21
C LEU A 22 17.37 2.62 -0.08
N ALA A 23 18.67 2.58 -0.41
CA ALA A 23 19.70 2.40 0.62
C ALA A 23 19.66 3.49 1.70
N SER A 24 19.45 4.74 1.28
CA SER A 24 19.40 5.89 2.18
C SER A 24 18.17 5.88 3.10
N VAL A 25 16.99 5.63 2.54
CA VAL A 25 15.72 5.65 3.29
C VAL A 25 15.60 4.42 4.20
N LEU A 26 16.08 3.26 3.74
CA LEU A 26 16.05 2.01 4.52
C LEU A 26 16.82 2.16 5.84
N LEU A 27 18.02 2.76 5.83
CA LEU A 27 18.80 2.98 7.04
C LEU A 27 18.06 3.84 8.08
N LEU A 28 17.30 4.84 7.64
CA LEU A 28 16.48 5.67 8.53
C LEU A 28 15.33 4.87 9.14
N SER A 29 14.68 4.00 8.36
CA SER A 29 13.60 3.14 8.87
C SER A 29 14.12 2.10 9.88
N LEU A 30 15.26 1.47 9.59
CA LEU A 30 15.88 0.44 10.45
C LEU A 30 16.18 0.92 11.87
N ALA A 31 16.48 2.22 12.04
CA ALA A 31 16.75 2.82 13.34
C ALA A 31 15.57 2.74 14.32
N HIS A 32 14.35 2.58 13.79
CA HIS A 32 13.11 2.67 14.57
C HIS A 32 12.21 1.44 14.42
N PHE A 33 12.18 0.84 13.23
CA PHE A 33 11.17 -0.13 12.86
C PHE A 33 11.75 -1.52 12.58
N GLY A 34 11.01 -2.56 12.97
CA GLY A 34 11.35 -3.97 12.70
C GLY A 34 10.74 -4.51 11.41
N GLN A 35 9.58 -3.99 11.03
CA GLN A 35 8.89 -4.31 9.79
C GLN A 35 8.25 -3.06 9.20
N ALA A 36 7.96 -3.10 7.91
CA ALA A 36 7.14 -2.08 7.28
C ALA A 36 6.28 -2.61 6.13
N THR A 37 5.11 -2.02 5.93
CA THR A 37 4.31 -2.22 4.72
C THR A 37 4.84 -1.35 3.60
N ILE A 38 5.35 -1.99 2.56
CA ILE A 38 6.08 -1.31 1.48
C ILE A 38 5.13 -0.96 0.35
N MET A 39 5.02 0.33 0.05
CA MET A 39 4.14 0.82 -1.01
C MET A 39 4.66 0.50 -2.42
N PRO A 40 3.77 0.22 -3.39
CA PRO A 40 4.15 -0.40 -4.65
C PRO A 40 4.28 0.58 -5.82
N ASN A 41 4.18 1.89 -5.57
CA ASN A 41 4.16 2.97 -6.57
C ASN A 41 5.56 3.40 -7.06
N LEU A 42 6.40 2.41 -7.39
CA LEU A 42 7.63 2.61 -8.15
C LEU A 42 7.33 3.03 -9.60
N VAL A 43 8.37 3.31 -10.38
CA VAL A 43 8.27 3.58 -11.82
C VAL A 43 9.09 2.53 -12.57
N PRO A 44 8.47 1.50 -13.19
CA PRO A 44 7.03 1.18 -13.22
C PRO A 44 6.51 0.62 -11.87
N PRO A 45 5.19 0.63 -11.63
CA PRO A 45 4.61 0.12 -10.38
C PRO A 45 4.74 -1.41 -10.28
N ILE A 46 4.68 -1.90 -9.04
CA ILE A 46 4.73 -3.33 -8.72
C ILE A 46 3.33 -3.89 -8.80
N VAL A 47 3.01 -4.58 -9.89
CA VAL A 47 1.65 -5.08 -10.20
C VAL A 47 1.53 -6.60 -10.14
N THR A 48 2.65 -7.32 -9.95
CA THR A 48 2.67 -8.79 -9.85
C THR A 48 3.43 -9.29 -8.63
N SER A 49 3.05 -10.46 -8.12
CA SER A 49 3.71 -11.18 -7.03
C SER A 49 5.21 -11.39 -7.27
N ARG A 50 5.59 -11.66 -8.53
CA ARG A 50 6.99 -11.80 -8.95
C ARG A 50 7.76 -10.49 -8.82
N GLN A 51 7.17 -9.36 -9.21
CA GLN A 51 7.80 -8.04 -9.05
C GLN A 51 7.97 -7.70 -7.56
N ALA A 52 6.96 -8.02 -6.74
CA ALA A 52 7.02 -7.82 -5.29
C ALA A 52 8.15 -8.64 -4.66
N GLY A 53 8.29 -9.92 -5.04
CA GLY A 53 9.42 -10.77 -4.62
C GLY A 53 10.78 -10.19 -5.05
N ALA A 54 10.91 -9.77 -6.30
CA ALA A 54 12.16 -9.18 -6.79
C ALA A 54 12.52 -7.87 -6.08
N TYR A 55 11.53 -7.05 -5.71
CA TYR A 55 11.78 -5.82 -4.96
C TYR A 55 12.11 -6.09 -3.49
N ARG A 56 11.44 -7.06 -2.87
CA ARG A 56 11.80 -7.57 -1.54
C ARG A 56 13.26 -8.00 -1.50
N ASP A 57 13.72 -8.74 -2.51
CA ASP A 57 15.10 -9.21 -2.56
C ASP A 57 16.09 -8.04 -2.68
N ARG A 58 15.76 -6.98 -3.42
CA ARG A 58 16.56 -5.74 -3.47
C ARG A 58 16.61 -5.03 -2.11
N ILE A 59 15.47 -4.92 -1.40
CA ILE A 59 15.42 -4.32 -0.06
C ILE A 59 16.30 -5.12 0.92
N LEU A 60 16.18 -6.45 0.90
CA LEU A 60 16.97 -7.31 1.78
C LEU A 60 18.47 -7.28 1.44
N ALA A 61 18.82 -7.17 0.16
CA ALA A 61 20.22 -7.01 -0.26
C ALA A 61 20.84 -5.66 0.13
N ALA A 62 20.02 -4.64 0.36
CA ALA A 62 20.45 -3.32 0.83
C ALA A 62 20.61 -3.25 2.36
N LEU A 63 20.30 -4.32 3.10
CA LEU A 63 20.47 -4.36 4.55
C LEU A 63 21.96 -4.44 4.95
N PRO A 64 22.37 -3.72 6.01
CA PRO A 64 23.63 -4.00 6.70
C PRO A 64 23.69 -5.46 7.20
N GLU A 65 24.90 -6.04 7.29
CA GLU A 65 25.13 -7.46 7.58
C GLU A 65 24.44 -7.96 8.88
N ASP A 66 24.35 -7.11 9.91
CA ASP A 66 23.73 -7.43 11.20
C ASP A 66 22.29 -6.88 11.36
N ALA A 67 21.72 -6.29 10.31
CA ALA A 67 20.38 -5.71 10.37
C ALA A 67 19.30 -6.75 10.04
N SER A 68 18.17 -6.63 10.74
CA SER A 68 16.94 -7.37 10.43
C SER A 68 15.81 -6.41 10.12
N PHE A 69 15.07 -6.72 9.06
CA PHE A 69 13.91 -5.97 8.60
C PHE A 69 12.94 -6.90 7.87
N VAL A 70 11.65 -6.74 8.13
CA VAL A 70 10.60 -7.50 7.44
C VAL A 70 9.83 -6.55 6.51
N PRO A 71 10.13 -6.54 5.21
CA PRO A 71 9.34 -5.78 4.24
C PRO A 71 8.06 -6.57 3.90
N LEU A 72 6.91 -6.06 4.32
CA LEU A 72 5.58 -6.55 3.97
C LEU A 72 5.18 -5.94 2.63
N MET A 73 5.45 -6.66 1.55
CA MET A 73 5.28 -6.14 0.19
C MET A 73 3.80 -5.95 -0.16
N THR A 74 3.50 -4.92 -0.93
CA THR A 74 2.15 -4.72 -1.49
C THR A 74 2.15 -4.79 -3.01
N LEU A 75 0.97 -5.01 -3.59
CA LEU A 75 0.74 -4.91 -5.04
C LEU A 75 -0.05 -3.65 -5.35
N TYR A 76 0.34 -2.95 -6.40
CA TYR A 76 -0.37 -1.82 -6.96
C TYR A 76 -1.61 -2.34 -7.70
N LEU A 77 -2.80 -1.91 -7.28
CA LEU A 77 -4.04 -2.31 -7.94
C LEU A 77 -4.22 -1.58 -9.26
N THR A 78 -4.52 -2.33 -10.31
CA THR A 78 -4.89 -1.82 -11.63
C THR A 78 -6.16 -2.54 -12.10
N GLU A 79 -6.84 -1.97 -13.10
CA GLU A 79 -8.01 -2.62 -13.73
C GLU A 79 -7.66 -3.94 -14.44
N GLY A 80 -6.38 -4.18 -14.72
CA GLY A 80 -5.87 -5.40 -15.35
C GLY A 80 -5.15 -6.35 -14.39
N THR A 81 -5.22 -6.13 -13.08
CA THR A 81 -4.53 -6.99 -12.10
C THR A 81 -5.11 -8.42 -12.13
N ASP A 82 -4.24 -9.42 -12.26
CA ASP A 82 -4.63 -10.82 -12.33
C ASP A 82 -5.03 -11.35 -10.95
N LEU A 83 -6.29 -11.79 -10.84
CA LEU A 83 -6.85 -12.40 -9.63
C LEU A 83 -6.03 -13.60 -9.15
N LEU A 84 -5.56 -14.43 -10.08
CA LEU A 84 -4.83 -15.65 -9.75
C LEU A 84 -3.43 -15.31 -9.20
N ASP A 85 -2.75 -14.34 -9.80
CA ASP A 85 -1.45 -13.89 -9.32
C ASP A 85 -1.54 -13.28 -7.91
N VAL A 86 -2.58 -12.50 -7.63
CA VAL A 86 -2.83 -11.94 -6.29
C VAL A 86 -3.07 -13.05 -5.27
N GLU A 87 -3.95 -14.01 -5.59
CA GLU A 87 -4.25 -15.13 -4.70
C GLU A 87 -3.01 -15.99 -4.41
N VAL A 88 -2.26 -16.36 -5.45
CA VAL A 88 -1.03 -17.14 -5.32
C VAL A 88 0.04 -16.36 -4.56
N GLY A 89 0.23 -15.08 -4.89
CA GLY A 89 1.19 -14.20 -4.22
C GLY A 89 0.89 -14.00 -2.74
N PHE A 90 -0.38 -13.90 -2.37
CA PHE A 90 -0.81 -13.79 -0.98
C PHE A 90 -0.58 -15.07 -0.20
N ARG A 91 -1.07 -16.21 -0.73
CA ARG A 91 -0.93 -17.52 -0.06
C ARG A 91 0.53 -17.97 0.04
N ALA A 92 1.37 -17.63 -0.93
CA ALA A 92 2.79 -17.99 -0.93
C ALA A 92 3.67 -17.01 -0.12
N GLY A 93 3.19 -15.80 0.17
CA GLY A 93 3.89 -14.79 0.98
C GLY A 93 4.59 -13.63 0.25
N PRO A 94 4.88 -13.64 -1.07
CA PRO A 94 5.46 -12.48 -1.75
C PRO A 94 4.63 -11.19 -1.71
N ALA A 95 3.32 -11.26 -1.47
CA ALA A 95 2.45 -10.10 -1.35
C ALA A 95 1.62 -10.18 -0.06
N SER A 96 1.66 -9.14 0.77
CA SER A 96 0.95 -9.08 2.06
C SER A 96 -0.38 -8.31 1.97
N ALA A 97 -0.48 -7.36 1.04
CA ALA A 97 -1.69 -6.55 0.80
C ALA A 97 -1.72 -6.01 -0.63
N VAL A 98 -2.85 -5.44 -1.03
CA VAL A 98 -2.99 -4.67 -2.28
C VAL A 98 -3.23 -3.21 -1.91
N LYS A 99 -2.59 -2.26 -2.62
CA LYS A 99 -2.80 -0.82 -2.45
C LYS A 99 -3.55 -0.26 -3.64
N LEU A 100 -4.69 0.39 -3.39
CA LEU A 100 -5.41 1.17 -4.39
C LEU A 100 -4.97 2.64 -4.33
N TYR A 101 -4.70 3.16 -5.52
CA TYR A 101 -4.63 4.59 -5.78
C TYR A 101 -5.70 4.93 -6.81
N PRO A 102 -6.59 5.89 -6.52
CA PRO A 102 -7.41 6.50 -7.57
C PRO A 102 -6.47 7.11 -8.62
N ALA A 103 -6.80 6.92 -9.89
CA ALA A 103 -5.94 7.37 -10.97
C ALA A 103 -5.66 8.88 -10.86
N ASP A 104 -4.39 9.25 -10.98
CA ASP A 104 -3.94 10.65 -10.97
C ASP A 104 -4.11 11.39 -9.62
N ALA A 105 -4.45 10.69 -8.52
CA ALA A 105 -4.62 11.28 -7.19
C ALA A 105 -3.31 11.72 -6.53
N THR A 106 -2.23 10.98 -6.75
CA THR A 106 -0.95 11.17 -6.06
C THR A 106 0.27 10.77 -6.91
N THR A 107 1.46 10.81 -6.32
CA THR A 107 2.73 10.48 -6.98
C THR A 107 2.69 9.06 -7.59
N ASN A 108 3.03 8.97 -8.88
CA ASN A 108 3.06 7.73 -9.68
C ASN A 108 1.72 6.98 -9.76
N SER A 109 0.59 7.69 -9.62
CA SER A 109 -0.74 7.08 -9.61
C SER A 109 -1.43 7.01 -10.98
N GLN A 110 -0.74 7.31 -12.09
CA GLN A 110 -1.36 7.39 -13.42
C GLN A 110 -1.90 6.04 -13.93
N SER A 111 -1.36 4.94 -13.39
CA SER A 111 -1.83 3.57 -13.64
C SER A 111 -2.90 3.10 -12.64
N GLY A 112 -3.40 4.02 -11.80
CA GLY A 112 -4.43 3.78 -10.79
C GLY A 112 -5.78 3.38 -11.36
N VAL A 113 -6.69 3.05 -10.44
CA VAL A 113 -8.06 2.64 -10.78
C VAL A 113 -8.85 3.88 -11.19
N ARG A 114 -9.49 3.85 -12.37
CA ARG A 114 -10.33 4.96 -12.85
C ARG A 114 -11.81 4.77 -12.51
N GLY A 115 -12.27 3.53 -12.41
CA GLY A 115 -13.63 3.18 -12.02
C GLY A 115 -13.60 2.03 -11.02
N ILE A 116 -14.14 2.26 -9.82
CA ILE A 116 -14.04 1.28 -8.73
C ILE A 116 -14.80 -0.02 -9.04
N GLU A 117 -15.89 0.10 -9.79
CA GLU A 117 -16.71 -1.01 -10.26
C GLU A 117 -15.91 -2.04 -11.08
N LYS A 118 -14.83 -1.61 -11.74
CA LYS A 118 -14.00 -2.49 -12.56
C LYS A 118 -13.09 -3.39 -11.73
N VAL A 119 -12.84 -3.03 -10.47
CA VAL A 119 -12.02 -3.83 -9.57
C VAL A 119 -12.86 -4.60 -8.55
N PHE A 120 -14.20 -4.55 -8.62
CA PHE A 120 -15.07 -5.35 -7.76
C PHE A 120 -14.73 -6.86 -7.76
N PRO A 121 -14.42 -7.52 -8.89
CA PRO A 121 -13.98 -8.91 -8.86
C PRO A 121 -12.72 -9.14 -8.02
N MET A 122 -11.80 -8.17 -8.01
CA MET A 122 -10.61 -8.21 -7.15
C MET A 122 -10.98 -8.03 -5.68
N LEU A 123 -11.83 -7.06 -5.37
CA LEU A 123 -12.32 -6.81 -4.01
C LEU A 123 -13.01 -8.05 -3.42
N GLU A 124 -13.86 -8.72 -4.19
CA GLU A 124 -14.50 -9.98 -3.82
C GLU A 124 -13.48 -11.09 -3.56
N LYS A 125 -12.50 -11.24 -4.47
CA LYS A 125 -11.42 -12.23 -4.31
C LYS A 125 -10.60 -11.95 -3.05
N MET A 126 -10.28 -10.70 -2.75
CA MET A 126 -9.55 -10.30 -1.55
C MET A 126 -10.33 -10.60 -0.27
N ALA A 127 -11.65 -10.37 -0.26
CA ALA A 127 -12.53 -10.77 0.84
C ALA A 127 -12.51 -12.30 1.04
N GLU A 128 -12.62 -13.07 -0.05
CA GLU A 128 -12.62 -14.54 -0.03
C GLU A 128 -11.34 -15.10 0.59
N ILE A 129 -10.18 -14.61 0.16
CA ILE A 129 -8.88 -15.11 0.61
C ILE A 129 -8.41 -14.46 1.92
N GLY A 130 -9.10 -13.42 2.41
CA GLY A 130 -8.75 -12.68 3.61
C GLY A 130 -7.54 -11.75 3.44
N MET A 131 -7.24 -11.32 2.22
CA MET A 131 -6.12 -10.42 1.93
C MET A 131 -6.48 -8.98 2.30
N PRO A 132 -5.64 -8.29 3.11
CA PRO A 132 -5.84 -6.88 3.43
C PRO A 132 -5.71 -5.96 2.21
N PHE A 133 -6.41 -4.85 2.29
CA PHE A 133 -6.42 -3.79 1.28
C PHE A 133 -6.08 -2.44 1.89
N CYS A 134 -5.15 -1.71 1.30
CA CYS A 134 -4.79 -0.35 1.69
C CYS A 134 -5.36 0.64 0.65
N ILE A 135 -5.93 1.75 1.10
CA ILE A 135 -6.64 2.69 0.21
C ILE A 135 -6.11 4.11 0.39
N HIS A 136 -5.73 4.75 -0.72
CA HIS A 136 -5.60 6.21 -0.78
C HIS A 136 -6.98 6.81 -1.04
N CYS A 137 -7.64 7.34 -0.01
CA CYS A 137 -9.05 7.74 -0.05
C CYS A 137 -9.24 9.19 -0.48
N GLU A 138 -8.80 9.58 -1.67
CA GLU A 138 -9.06 10.92 -2.22
C GLU A 138 -9.64 10.80 -3.62
N VAL A 139 -10.73 11.49 -3.88
CA VAL A 139 -11.24 11.65 -5.24
C VAL A 139 -10.37 12.64 -6.03
N THR A 140 -10.49 12.67 -7.36
CA THR A 140 -9.58 13.43 -8.23
C THR A 140 -10.27 14.44 -9.15
N GLU A 141 -11.59 14.56 -9.04
CA GLU A 141 -12.40 15.44 -9.84
C GLU A 141 -11.93 16.89 -9.68
N PRO A 142 -11.74 17.63 -10.79
CA PRO A 142 -11.20 18.99 -10.74
C PRO A 142 -12.15 19.99 -10.07
N GLU A 143 -13.45 19.69 -10.01
CA GLU A 143 -14.47 20.49 -9.32
C GLU A 143 -14.50 20.32 -7.79
N VAL A 144 -13.87 19.27 -7.26
CA VAL A 144 -13.78 19.01 -5.83
C VAL A 144 -12.53 19.70 -5.28
N ASP A 145 -12.72 20.59 -4.31
CA ASP A 145 -11.62 21.25 -3.62
C ASP A 145 -10.71 20.21 -2.94
N ILE A 146 -9.40 20.44 -2.97
CA ILE A 146 -8.41 19.50 -2.45
C ILE A 146 -8.67 19.14 -0.98
N PHE A 147 -9.21 20.05 -0.16
CA PHE A 147 -9.52 19.81 1.24
C PHE A 147 -10.77 18.94 1.45
N ASP A 148 -11.62 18.82 0.44
CA ASP A 148 -12.88 18.06 0.50
C ASP A 148 -12.75 16.65 -0.13
N ARG A 149 -11.65 16.36 -0.84
CA ARG A 149 -11.47 15.12 -1.60
C ARG A 149 -11.60 13.85 -0.79
N GLU A 150 -11.09 13.86 0.45
CA GLU A 150 -11.18 12.70 1.34
C GLU A 150 -12.60 12.47 1.82
N ALA A 151 -13.29 13.53 2.25
CA ALA A 151 -14.67 13.45 2.70
C ALA A 151 -15.59 12.97 1.56
N VAL A 152 -15.44 13.53 0.36
CA VAL A 152 -16.21 13.09 -0.82
C VAL A 152 -15.93 11.63 -1.16
N PHE A 153 -14.68 11.15 -1.04
CA PHE A 153 -14.35 9.74 -1.27
C PHE A 153 -15.11 8.83 -0.30
N VAL A 154 -15.10 9.19 0.98
CA VAL A 154 -15.80 8.44 2.02
C VAL A 154 -17.30 8.37 1.72
N ASP A 155 -17.90 9.50 1.37
CA ASP A 155 -19.35 9.61 1.16
C ASP A 155 -19.84 8.93 -0.13
N THR A 156 -18.98 8.77 -1.14
CA THR A 156 -19.42 8.36 -2.50
C THR A 156 -18.78 7.07 -3.03
N VAL A 157 -17.63 6.67 -2.50
CA VAL A 157 -16.83 5.55 -3.03
C VAL A 157 -16.60 4.44 -2.00
N PHE A 158 -16.74 4.72 -0.70
CA PHE A 158 -16.20 3.82 0.33
C PHE A 158 -17.05 2.58 0.63
N ASP A 159 -18.37 2.66 0.47
CA ASP A 159 -19.33 1.59 0.82
C ASP A 159 -18.96 0.18 0.33
N PRO A 160 -18.47 -0.03 -0.91
CA PRO A 160 -18.10 -1.34 -1.42
C PRO A 160 -16.93 -2.01 -0.66
N PHE A 161 -16.12 -1.28 0.09
CA PHE A 161 -14.93 -1.83 0.78
C PHE A 161 -15.22 -2.41 2.16
N VAL A 162 -16.34 -2.05 2.79
CA VAL A 162 -16.73 -2.48 4.15
C VAL A 162 -16.60 -3.99 4.42
N PRO A 163 -16.93 -4.92 3.50
CA PRO A 163 -16.82 -6.36 3.77
C PRO A 163 -15.37 -6.91 3.75
N ILE A 164 -14.37 -6.11 3.37
CA ILE A 164 -12.97 -6.51 3.24
C ILE A 164 -12.20 -6.06 4.48
N ARG A 165 -11.06 -6.70 4.79
CA ARG A 165 -10.11 -6.09 5.75
C ARG A 165 -9.42 -4.92 5.05
N TRP A 166 -9.71 -3.70 5.49
CA TRP A 166 -9.16 -2.50 4.88
C TRP A 166 -8.40 -1.61 5.89
N SER A 167 -7.53 -0.77 5.34
CA SER A 167 -6.87 0.34 6.02
C SER A 167 -7.03 1.60 5.17
N VAL A 168 -7.58 2.67 5.76
CA VAL A 168 -7.58 4.02 5.16
C VAL A 168 -6.25 4.64 5.50
N GLU A 169 -5.42 4.84 4.48
CA GLU A 169 -4.08 5.34 4.68
C GLU A 169 -4.07 6.88 4.75
N GLY A 170 -3.31 7.42 5.70
CA GLY A 170 -3.05 8.85 5.78
C GLY A 170 -4.26 9.72 6.08
N GLN A 171 -5.31 9.20 6.75
CA GLN A 171 -6.53 9.95 7.07
C GLN A 171 -6.22 11.36 7.62
N THR A 172 -6.79 12.37 6.97
CA THR A 172 -6.56 13.79 7.27
C THR A 172 -7.81 14.54 7.72
N SER A 173 -9.00 13.97 7.49
CA SER A 173 -10.28 14.58 7.80
C SER A 173 -11.02 13.84 8.92
N ARG A 174 -11.92 14.57 9.60
CA ARG A 174 -12.88 13.94 10.51
C ARG A 174 -13.97 13.28 9.69
N VAL A 175 -14.04 11.96 9.75
CA VAL A 175 -15.19 11.24 9.21
C VAL A 175 -16.37 11.49 10.16
N SER A 176 -17.40 12.20 9.70
CA SER A 176 -18.64 12.34 10.44
C SER A 176 -19.38 11.01 10.44
N SER A 177 -19.62 10.47 11.64
CA SER A 177 -20.42 9.27 11.89
C SER A 177 -21.89 9.43 11.51
#